data_AF-A0A939XIK6-F1
#
_entry.id   AF-A0A939XIK6-F1
#
_cell.length_a   1.000
_cell.length_b   1.000
_cell.length_c   1.000
_cell.angle_alpha   90.00
_cell.angle_beta   90.00
_cell.angle_gamma   90.00
#
_symmetry.space_group_name_H-M   'P 1'
#
loop_
_entity.id
_entity.type
_entity.pdbx_description
1 polymer ?
#
loop_
_entity_poly.entity_id
_entity_poly.type
_entity_poly.pdbx_seq_one_letter_code
_entity_poly.pdbx_strand_id
1 'polypeptide(L)'
;MKSNLTKSVLALFIFVLYYCLTVLAFIPLADGDAITVTGYVLDLVNCPETWFKLCKFLLGCIILVPAIWIISGKQNILKAWGLSEGIVKALIFSVVCVLPMLLCGVIFGRFEYSFDTFIAKAFTAGVVEEAVYRGFLFGMLFRFCNWNFWAAALPTAVVFTIGHFYQADSLLSCLLVFGVTGFASVLYSWLYTAWNFNLYVPMIM
;
A
#
# COMPACT_ATOMS: atom_id res chain seq x y z
N MET A 1 -21.60 14.73 8.34
CA MET A 1 -20.89 15.69 7.44
C MET A 1 -21.09 15.23 6.01
N LYS A 2 -21.37 16.13 5.05
CA LYS A 2 -21.50 15.74 3.63
C LYS A 2 -20.12 15.45 3.03
N SER A 3 -20.01 14.38 2.23
CA SER A 3 -18.79 14.03 1.51
C SER A 3 -18.38 15.14 0.55
N ASN A 4 -17.09 15.47 0.48
CA ASN A 4 -16.58 16.41 -0.52
C ASN A 4 -16.38 15.66 -1.84
N LEU A 5 -17.38 15.73 -2.72
CA LEU A 5 -17.40 14.99 -3.99
C LEU A 5 -16.17 15.31 -4.85
N THR A 6 -15.82 16.58 -5.02
CA THR A 6 -14.68 17.00 -5.84
C THR A 6 -13.36 16.41 -5.36
N LYS A 7 -13.10 16.46 -4.04
CA LYS A 7 -11.90 15.85 -3.45
C LYS A 7 -11.91 14.33 -3.60
N SER A 8 -13.07 13.70 -3.45
CA SER A 8 -13.24 12.24 -3.59
C SER A 8 -12.92 11.79 -5.02
N VAL A 9 -13.47 12.50 -6.02
CA VAL A 9 -13.21 12.23 -7.44
C VAL A 9 -11.73 12.39 -7.76
N LEU A 10 -11.08 13.45 -7.26
CA LEU A 10 -9.64 13.64 -7.45
C LEU A 10 -8.82 12.51 -6.82
N ALA A 11 -9.13 12.10 -5.58
CA ALA A 11 -8.43 11.00 -4.91
C ALA A 11 -8.54 9.69 -5.69
N LEU A 12 -9.75 9.33 -6.11
CA LEU A 12 -10.02 8.11 -6.86
C LEU A 12 -9.38 8.15 -8.25
N PHE A 13 -9.46 9.28 -8.96
CA PHE A 13 -8.83 9.46 -10.26
C PHE A 13 -7.31 9.28 -10.19
N ILE A 14 -6.66 9.90 -9.20
CA ILE A 14 -5.21 9.78 -9.02
C ILE A 14 -4.82 8.37 -8.60
N PHE A 15 -5.63 7.70 -7.79
CA PHE A 15 -5.41 6.28 -7.46
C PHE A 15 -5.48 5.38 -8.70
N VAL A 16 -6.49 5.58 -9.57
CA VAL A 16 -6.61 4.83 -10.83
C VAL A 16 -5.42 5.14 -11.75
N LEU A 17 -5.01 6.40 -11.85
CA LEU A 17 -3.84 6.79 -12.63
C LEU A 17 -2.56 6.11 -12.11
N TYR A 18 -2.37 6.06 -10.80
CA TYR A 18 -1.26 5.32 -10.17
C TYR A 18 -1.30 3.84 -10.58
N TYR A 19 -2.48 3.22 -10.49
CA TYR A 19 -2.65 1.81 -10.84
C TYR A 19 -2.34 1.55 -12.31
N CYS A 20 -2.80 2.42 -13.22
CA CYS A 20 -2.49 2.33 -14.64
C CYS A 20 -0.98 2.45 -14.91
N LEU A 21 -0.29 3.42 -14.30
CA LEU A 21 1.13 3.65 -14.58
C LEU A 21 2.07 2.60 -13.96
N THR A 22 1.65 1.98 -12.86
CA THR A 22 2.55 1.22 -11.99
C THR A 22 2.19 -0.26 -11.84
N VAL A 23 0.92 -0.63 -12.06
CA VAL A 23 0.44 -2.00 -11.89
C VAL A 23 0.01 -2.61 -13.22
N LEU A 24 -0.71 -1.87 -14.06
CA LEU A 24 -1.14 -2.38 -15.37
C LEU A 24 0.01 -2.35 -16.37
N ALA A 25 0.39 -3.54 -16.85
CA ALA A 25 1.35 -3.70 -17.93
C ALA A 25 0.62 -3.64 -19.27
N PHE A 26 0.99 -2.69 -20.13
CA PHE A 26 0.36 -2.50 -21.45
C PHE A 26 1.33 -1.96 -22.52
N ILE A 27 2.59 -1.68 -22.16
CA ILE A 27 3.62 -1.33 -23.14
C ILE A 27 4.21 -2.65 -23.66
N PRO A 28 4.03 -3.00 -24.94
CA PRO A 28 4.55 -4.25 -25.48
C PRO A 28 6.08 -4.20 -25.61
N LEU A 29 6.72 -5.32 -25.29
CA LEU A 29 8.15 -5.58 -25.49
C LEU A 29 8.37 -6.45 -26.73
N ALA A 30 9.62 -6.49 -27.22
CA ALA A 30 9.98 -7.20 -28.45
C ALA A 30 9.87 -8.73 -28.33
N ASP A 31 9.92 -9.26 -27.11
CA ASP A 31 9.75 -10.68 -26.76
C ASP A 31 8.28 -11.11 -26.63
N GLY A 32 7.34 -10.17 -26.74
CA GLY A 32 5.91 -10.42 -26.63
C GLY A 32 5.34 -10.20 -25.22
N ASP A 33 6.19 -9.90 -24.23
CA ASP A 33 5.73 -9.51 -22.89
C ASP A 33 5.25 -8.04 -22.87
N ALA A 34 4.62 -7.65 -21.77
CA ALA A 34 4.21 -6.27 -21.54
C ALA A 34 4.83 -5.72 -20.26
N ILE A 35 5.19 -4.44 -20.28
CA ILE A 35 5.73 -3.71 -19.14
C ILE A 35 4.82 -2.54 -18.75
N THR A 36 4.87 -2.17 -17.47
CA THR A 36 4.23 -0.98 -16.92
C THR A 36 4.99 0.29 -17.32
N VAL A 37 4.34 1.46 -17.31
CA VAL A 37 5.01 2.74 -17.61
C VAL A 37 6.19 3.00 -16.68
N THR A 38 5.99 2.83 -15.38
CA THR A 38 7.08 3.02 -14.40
C THR A 38 8.19 1.99 -14.54
N GLY A 39 7.87 0.74 -14.89
CA GLY A 39 8.86 -0.29 -15.21
C GLY A 39 9.70 0.08 -16.42
N TYR A 40 9.08 0.54 -17.50
CA TYR A 40 9.78 1.00 -18.70
C TYR A 40 10.76 2.14 -18.39
N VAL A 41 10.35 3.11 -17.56
CA VAL A 41 11.25 4.20 -17.13
C VAL A 41 12.46 3.66 -16.34
N LEU A 42 12.28 2.61 -15.55
CA LEU A 42 13.38 2.00 -14.79
C LEU A 42 14.34 1.20 -15.66
N ASP A 43 13.85 0.56 -16.71
CA ASP A 43 14.68 -0.11 -17.71
C ASP A 43 15.58 0.91 -18.43
N LEU A 44 15.04 2.09 -18.78
CA LEU A 44 15.83 3.15 -19.42
C LEU A 44 17.02 3.64 -18.58
N VAL A 45 16.93 3.53 -17.25
CA VAL A 45 18.00 3.92 -16.33
C VAL A 45 18.80 2.72 -15.78
N ASN A 46 18.58 1.51 -16.33
CA ASN A 46 19.23 0.27 -15.91
C ASN A 46 19.13 0.04 -14.39
N CYS A 47 17.92 0.19 -13.82
CA CYS A 47 17.71 -0.02 -12.39
C CYS A 47 18.05 -1.47 -11.99
N PRO A 48 18.88 -1.71 -10.95
CA PRO A 48 19.23 -3.06 -10.55
C PRO A 48 18.01 -3.89 -10.11
N GLU A 49 18.00 -5.18 -10.43
CA GLU A 49 16.89 -6.11 -10.13
C GLU A 49 16.47 -6.09 -8.65
N THR A 50 17.44 -6.07 -7.73
CA THR A 50 17.21 -5.94 -6.28
C THR A 50 16.28 -4.80 -5.91
N TRP A 51 16.42 -3.66 -6.58
CA TRP A 51 15.71 -2.42 -6.27
C TRP A 51 14.54 -2.15 -7.21
N PHE A 52 14.48 -2.86 -8.33
CA PHE A 52 13.55 -2.60 -9.42
C PHE A 52 12.11 -2.49 -8.93
N LYS A 53 11.64 -3.47 -8.15
CA LYS A 53 10.27 -3.47 -7.64
C LYS A 53 9.99 -2.27 -6.72
N LEU A 54 10.89 -1.98 -5.78
CA LEU A 54 10.75 -0.86 -4.87
C LEU A 54 10.72 0.48 -5.64
N CYS A 55 11.72 0.70 -6.49
CA CYS A 55 11.83 1.90 -7.31
C CYS A 55 10.59 2.08 -8.20
N LYS A 56 10.04 0.99 -8.76
CA LYS A 56 8.89 1.04 -9.67
C LYS A 56 7.70 1.66 -8.97
N PHE A 57 7.45 1.18 -7.76
CA PHE A 57 6.34 1.67 -6.96
C PHE A 57 6.59 3.05 -6.33
N LEU A 58 7.82 3.36 -5.91
CA LEU A 58 8.17 4.70 -5.42
C LEU A 58 8.01 5.76 -6.51
N LEU A 59 8.43 5.45 -7.74
CA LEU A 59 8.20 6.29 -8.92
C LEU A 59 6.70 6.52 -9.14
N GLY A 60 5.89 5.46 -9.01
CA GLY A 60 4.44 5.58 -9.01
C GLY A 60 3.91 6.51 -7.92
N CYS A 61 4.46 6.45 -6.71
CA CYS A 61 4.00 7.27 -5.58
C CYS A 61 4.19 8.79 -5.80
N ILE A 62 5.06 9.22 -6.73
CA ILE A 62 5.28 10.64 -7.04
C ILE A 62 3.98 11.34 -7.44
N ILE A 63 3.10 10.68 -8.19
CA ILE A 63 1.84 11.31 -8.61
C ILE A 63 0.84 11.50 -7.46
N LEU A 64 1.02 10.78 -6.35
CA LEU A 64 0.16 10.89 -5.16
C LEU A 64 0.47 12.18 -4.39
N VAL A 65 1.72 12.64 -4.41
CA VAL A 65 2.22 13.81 -3.66
C VAL A 65 1.41 15.09 -3.95
N PRO A 66 1.25 15.54 -5.22
CA PRO A 66 0.46 16.74 -5.49
C PRO A 66 -1.02 16.57 -5.11
N ALA A 67 -1.57 15.36 -5.28
CA ALA A 67 -2.96 15.08 -4.91
C ALA A 67 -3.17 15.17 -3.40
N ILE A 68 -2.25 14.61 -2.59
CA ILE A 68 -2.27 14.74 -1.12
C ILE A 68 -2.25 16.21 -0.72
N TRP A 69 -1.35 16.99 -1.31
CA TRP A 69 -1.25 18.42 -1.01
C TRP A 69 -2.55 19.18 -1.32
N ILE A 70 -3.17 18.92 -2.47
CA ILE A 70 -4.43 19.57 -2.87
C ILE A 70 -5.60 19.13 -1.96
N ILE A 71 -5.78 17.81 -1.80
CA ILE A 71 -6.91 17.22 -1.06
C ILE A 71 -6.88 17.62 0.43
N SER A 72 -5.69 17.62 1.03
CA SER A 72 -5.49 18.00 2.44
C SER A 72 -5.68 19.50 2.70
N GLY A 73 -5.89 20.32 1.68
CA GLY A 73 -6.00 21.76 1.82
C GLY A 73 -4.65 22.43 2.05
N LYS A 74 -3.63 21.97 1.32
CA LYS A 74 -2.25 22.47 1.34
C LYS A 74 -1.54 22.31 2.69
N GLN A 75 -1.95 21.29 3.46
CA GLN A 75 -1.22 20.92 4.67
C GLN A 75 0.15 20.34 4.31
N ASN A 76 1.02 20.23 5.31
CA ASN A 76 2.28 19.51 5.15
C ASN A 76 1.99 18.06 4.67
N ILE A 77 2.63 17.66 3.57
CA ILE A 77 2.36 16.38 2.90
C ILE A 77 2.65 15.20 3.82
N LEU A 78 3.77 15.21 4.56
CA LEU A 78 4.11 14.12 5.48
C LEU A 78 3.05 13.96 6.57
N LYS A 79 2.58 15.07 7.14
CA LYS A 79 1.49 15.06 8.13
C LYS A 79 0.15 14.61 7.56
N ALA A 80 -0.18 15.07 6.35
CA ALA A 80 -1.39 14.65 5.65
C ALA A 80 -1.35 13.16 5.32
N TRP A 81 -0.19 12.63 4.97
CA TRP A 81 0.00 11.21 4.66
C TRP A 81 0.05 10.32 5.93
N GLY A 82 0.44 10.90 7.07
CA GLY A 82 0.60 10.17 8.33
C GLY A 82 2.04 9.73 8.63
N LEU A 83 3.01 10.32 7.93
CA LEU A 83 4.45 10.09 8.05
C LEU A 83 5.16 11.09 8.99
N SER A 84 4.41 11.94 9.70
CA SER A 84 4.99 12.86 10.69
C SER A 84 4.96 12.33 12.12
N GLU A 85 4.36 11.16 12.33
CA GLU A 85 4.15 10.59 13.66
C GLU A 85 5.36 9.78 14.13
N GLY A 86 5.43 9.50 15.44
CA GLY A 86 6.58 8.82 16.02
C GLY A 86 6.73 7.36 15.58
N ILE A 87 7.77 7.06 14.80
CA ILE A 87 8.12 5.71 14.33
C ILE A 87 8.44 4.74 15.48
N VAL A 88 8.99 5.23 16.60
CA VAL A 88 9.36 4.40 17.76
C VAL A 88 8.13 3.72 18.36
N LYS A 89 7.00 4.42 18.45
CA LYS A 89 5.74 3.83 18.95
C LYS A 89 5.25 2.71 18.04
N ALA A 90 5.37 2.91 16.72
CA ALA A 90 5.02 1.91 15.74
C ALA A 90 5.92 0.67 15.83
N LEU A 91 7.24 0.86 15.97
CA LEU A 91 8.21 -0.24 16.15
C LEU A 91 7.88 -1.09 17.38
N ILE A 92 7.69 -0.45 18.54
CA ILE A 92 7.39 -1.19 19.79
C ILE A 92 6.09 -1.98 19.65
N PHE A 93 5.03 -1.34 19.16
CA PHE A 93 3.74 -2.00 18.97
C PHE A 93 3.84 -3.18 18.01
N SER A 94 4.48 -2.97 16.86
CA SER A 94 4.62 -4.00 15.82
C SER A 94 5.40 -5.20 16.35
N VAL A 95 6.53 -4.98 17.04
CA VAL A 95 7.31 -6.05 17.66
C VAL A 95 6.48 -6.87 18.63
N VAL A 96 5.64 -6.24 19.46
CA VAL A 96 4.74 -6.95 20.38
C VAL A 96 3.72 -7.79 19.62
N CYS A 97 3.10 -7.25 18.57
CA CYS A 97 2.12 -7.95 17.75
C CYS A 97 2.71 -9.14 17.00
N VAL A 98 3.92 -9.00 16.45
CA VAL A 98 4.59 -10.07 15.68
C VAL A 98 5.42 -11.01 16.56
N LEU A 99 5.58 -10.71 17.85
CA LEU A 99 6.40 -11.52 18.77
C LEU A 99 6.00 -13.00 18.77
N PRO A 100 4.70 -13.39 18.80
CA PRO A 100 4.33 -14.80 18.73
C PRO A 100 4.84 -15.48 17.45
N MET A 101 4.74 -14.79 16.31
CA MET A 101 5.22 -15.31 15.02
C MET A 101 6.76 -15.39 15.01
N LEU A 102 7.46 -14.38 15.54
CA LEU A 102 8.92 -14.40 15.66
C LEU A 102 9.39 -15.56 16.55
N LEU A 103 8.74 -15.78 17.70
CA LEU A 103 9.06 -16.88 18.61
C LEU A 103 8.81 -18.24 17.94
N CYS A 104 7.67 -18.42 17.27
CA CYS A 104 7.42 -19.64 16.50
C CYS A 104 8.47 -19.86 15.41
N GLY A 105 8.87 -18.79 14.71
CA GLY A 105 9.93 -18.84 13.70
C GLY A 105 11.30 -19.23 14.28
N VAL A 106 11.63 -18.74 15.48
CA VAL A 106 12.87 -19.11 16.18
C VAL A 106 12.85 -20.58 16.64
N ILE A 107 11.72 -21.07 17.14
CA ILE A 107 11.60 -22.41 17.72
C ILE A 107 11.48 -23.49 16.64
N PHE A 108 10.68 -23.24 15.60
CA PHE A 108 10.29 -24.26 14.61
C PHE A 108 10.76 -23.94 13.19
N GLY A 109 11.20 -22.71 12.92
CA GLY A 109 11.52 -22.25 11.58
C GLY A 109 12.92 -22.63 11.10
N ARG A 110 13.12 -22.50 9.79
CA ARG A 110 14.44 -22.50 9.16
C ARG A 110 14.73 -21.08 8.70
N PHE A 111 15.85 -20.51 9.15
CA PHE A 111 16.23 -19.16 8.76
C PHE A 111 17.01 -19.20 7.44
N GLU A 112 16.33 -18.89 6.35
CA GLU A 112 16.95 -18.58 5.06
C GLU A 112 16.74 -17.10 4.78
N TYR A 113 17.81 -16.31 4.94
CA TYR A 113 17.77 -14.86 4.73
C TYR A 113 18.43 -14.49 3.40
N SER A 114 17.69 -13.73 2.60
CA SER A 114 18.20 -13.06 1.40
C SER A 114 17.79 -11.59 1.48
N PHE A 115 18.78 -10.70 1.42
CA PHE A 115 18.54 -9.26 1.42
C PHE A 115 17.66 -8.85 0.24
N ASP A 116 17.90 -9.42 -0.95
CA ASP A 116 17.10 -9.17 -2.15
C ASP A 116 15.64 -9.59 -1.96
N THR A 117 15.42 -10.77 -1.37
CA THR A 117 14.07 -11.27 -1.07
C THR A 117 13.37 -10.39 -0.03
N PHE A 118 14.10 -9.95 1.00
CA PHE A 118 13.58 -9.04 2.01
C PHE A 118 13.13 -7.71 1.40
N ILE A 119 13.97 -7.07 0.58
CA ILE A 119 13.64 -5.80 -0.07
C ILE A 119 12.45 -5.99 -1.02
N ALA A 120 12.50 -6.95 -1.93
CA ALA A 120 11.49 -7.13 -2.97
C ALA A 120 10.13 -7.62 -2.44
N LYS A 121 10.11 -8.45 -1.38
CA LYS A 121 8.87 -9.02 -0.85
C LYS A 121 8.38 -8.31 0.40
N ALA A 122 9.17 -8.30 1.48
CA ALA A 122 8.71 -7.82 2.77
C ALA A 122 8.69 -6.29 2.86
N PHE A 123 9.83 -5.65 2.58
CA PHE A 123 9.96 -4.20 2.70
C PHE A 123 9.09 -3.46 1.69
N THR A 124 9.14 -3.86 0.42
CA THR A 124 8.35 -3.21 -0.63
C THR A 124 6.85 -3.32 -0.32
N ALA A 125 6.36 -4.52 0.06
CA ALA A 125 4.94 -4.69 0.39
C ALA A 125 4.55 -3.83 1.61
N GLY A 126 5.25 -3.99 2.73
CA GLY A 126 4.92 -3.29 3.98
C GLY A 126 4.98 -1.77 3.87
N VAL A 127 5.93 -1.20 3.12
CA VAL A 127 6.05 0.26 3.01
C VAL A 127 5.14 0.83 1.92
N VAL A 128 5.24 0.30 0.70
CA VAL A 128 4.55 0.90 -0.46
C VAL A 128 3.05 0.66 -0.39
N GLU A 129 2.63 -0.57 -0.13
CA GLU A 129 1.20 -0.89 -0.15
C GLU A 129 0.48 -0.10 0.93
N GLU A 130 1.08 0.04 2.11
CA GLU A 130 0.49 0.85 3.16
C GLU A 130 0.49 2.34 2.83
N ALA A 131 1.54 2.86 2.19
CA ALA A 131 1.56 4.24 1.68
C ALA A 131 0.40 4.53 0.71
N VAL A 132 0.13 3.60 -0.20
CA VAL A 132 -0.87 3.75 -1.27
C VAL A 132 -2.28 3.47 -0.75
N TYR A 133 -2.49 2.36 -0.07
CA TYR A 133 -3.83 1.92 0.32
C TYR A 133 -4.30 2.57 1.62
N ARG A 134 -3.46 2.67 2.66
CA ARG A 134 -3.85 3.23 3.97
C ARG A 134 -3.58 4.72 4.02
N GLY A 135 -2.39 5.13 3.62
CA GLY A 135 -1.99 6.53 3.62
C GLY A 135 -2.73 7.38 2.59
N PHE A 136 -2.79 6.92 1.34
CA PHE A 136 -3.43 7.66 0.25
C PHE A 136 -4.91 7.31 0.08
N LEU A 137 -5.27 6.12 -0.39
CA LEU A 137 -6.66 5.79 -0.77
C LEU A 137 -7.61 5.92 0.42
N PHE A 138 -7.43 5.11 1.47
CA PHE A 138 -8.26 5.19 2.67
C PHE A 138 -8.09 6.53 3.39
N GLY A 139 -6.85 6.94 3.65
CA GLY A 139 -6.53 8.13 4.43
C GLY A 139 -7.10 9.42 3.85
N MET A 140 -6.97 9.63 2.53
CA MET A 140 -7.53 10.81 1.87
C MET A 140 -9.06 10.81 1.87
N LEU A 141 -9.68 9.67 1.58
CA LEU A 141 -11.14 9.55 1.55
C LEU A 141 -11.74 9.77 2.96
N PHE A 142 -11.18 9.13 3.97
CA PHE A 142 -11.67 9.19 5.34
C PHE A 142 -11.40 10.56 5.99
N ARG A 143 -10.15 11.03 5.97
CA ARG A 143 -9.74 12.23 6.74
C ARG A 143 -10.09 13.54 6.06
N PHE A 144 -10.03 13.59 4.73
CA PHE A 144 -10.06 14.85 3.98
C PHE A 144 -11.24 14.96 3.00
N CYS A 145 -11.89 13.84 2.64
CA CYS A 145 -13.10 13.83 1.81
C CYS A 145 -14.40 13.63 2.61
N ASN A 146 -14.32 13.52 3.94
CA ASN A 146 -15.44 13.33 4.87
C ASN A 146 -16.24 12.03 4.64
N TRP A 147 -15.61 10.97 4.13
CA TRP A 147 -16.24 9.66 4.13
C TRP A 147 -16.29 9.12 5.55
N ASN A 148 -17.33 8.34 5.89
CA ASN A 148 -17.29 7.57 7.13
C ASN A 148 -16.32 6.39 6.99
N PHE A 149 -15.97 5.76 8.12
CA PHE A 149 -14.97 4.70 8.15
C PHE A 149 -15.28 3.58 7.16
N TRP A 150 -16.49 3.00 7.22
CA TRP A 150 -16.88 1.88 6.38
C TRP A 150 -16.94 2.23 4.90
N ALA A 151 -17.44 3.43 4.57
CA ALA A 151 -17.47 3.91 3.20
C ALA A 151 -16.07 4.00 2.60
N ALA A 152 -15.04 4.35 3.37
CA ALA A 152 -13.65 4.43 2.89
C ALA A 152 -12.92 3.07 2.97
N ALA A 153 -13.12 2.32 4.05
CA ALA A 153 -12.40 1.07 4.32
C ALA A 153 -12.83 -0.06 3.39
N LEU A 154 -14.13 -0.23 3.14
CA LEU A 154 -14.62 -1.36 2.33
C LEU A 154 -14.17 -1.29 0.86
N PRO A 155 -14.28 -0.15 0.14
CA PRO A 155 -13.76 -0.07 -1.22
C PRO A 155 -12.24 -0.23 -1.27
N THR A 156 -11.51 0.32 -0.30
CA THR A 156 -10.05 0.11 -0.17
C THR A 156 -9.72 -1.38 -0.03
N ALA A 157 -10.44 -2.09 0.84
CA ALA A 157 -10.28 -3.52 1.07
C ALA A 157 -10.58 -4.34 -0.17
N VAL A 158 -11.66 -4.04 -0.90
CA VAL A 158 -12.02 -4.72 -2.14
C VAL A 158 -10.92 -4.56 -3.19
N VAL A 159 -10.46 -3.33 -3.45
CA VAL A 159 -9.44 -3.08 -4.48
C VAL A 159 -8.10 -3.69 -4.09
N PHE A 160 -7.70 -3.58 -2.82
CA PHE A 160 -6.48 -4.21 -2.30
C PHE A 160 -6.52 -5.73 -2.51
N THR A 161 -7.65 -6.35 -2.16
CA THR A 161 -7.86 -7.80 -2.27
C THR A 161 -7.87 -8.30 -3.71
N ILE A 162 -8.50 -7.57 -4.64
CA ILE A 162 -8.48 -7.93 -6.06
C ILE A 162 -7.03 -8.00 -6.58
N GLY A 163 -6.17 -7.10 -6.12
CA GLY A 163 -4.73 -7.13 -6.43
C GLY A 163 -4.00 -8.39 -5.94
N HIS A 164 -4.63 -9.20 -5.09
CA HIS A 164 -4.08 -10.43 -4.52
C HIS A 164 -4.71 -11.71 -5.09
N PHE A 165 -5.66 -11.62 -6.01
CA PHE A 165 -6.28 -12.81 -6.62
C PHE A 165 -5.29 -13.66 -7.41
N TYR A 166 -4.11 -13.14 -7.77
CA TYR A 166 -3.03 -13.95 -8.35
C TYR A 166 -2.52 -15.06 -7.39
N GLN A 167 -2.84 -14.98 -6.09
CA GLN A 167 -2.51 -15.99 -5.09
C GLN A 167 -3.51 -17.15 -5.04
N ALA A 168 -4.59 -17.07 -5.81
CA ALA A 168 -5.67 -18.06 -5.84
C ALA A 168 -5.67 -18.86 -7.15
N ASP A 169 -6.00 -20.15 -7.06
CA ASP A 169 -6.06 -21.10 -8.16
C ASP A 169 -7.48 -21.65 -8.42
N SER A 170 -8.41 -21.39 -7.50
CA SER A 170 -9.78 -21.86 -7.52
C SER A 170 -10.74 -20.82 -6.94
N LEU A 171 -12.04 -20.98 -7.19
CA LEU A 171 -13.06 -20.10 -6.62
C LEU A 171 -13.00 -20.09 -5.08
N LEU A 172 -12.78 -21.26 -4.46
CA LEU A 172 -12.67 -21.37 -3.01
C LEU A 172 -11.44 -20.61 -2.48
N SER A 173 -10.27 -20.75 -3.12
CA SER A 173 -9.09 -19.97 -2.72
C SER A 173 -9.29 -18.47 -2.94
N CYS A 174 -10.01 -18.04 -3.99
CA CYS A 174 -10.35 -16.62 -4.18
C CYS A 174 -11.20 -16.09 -3.02
N LEU A 175 -12.19 -16.86 -2.54
CA LEU A 175 -13.01 -16.49 -1.39
C LEU A 175 -12.19 -16.42 -0.10
N LEU A 176 -11.22 -17.32 0.08
CA LEU A 176 -10.31 -17.31 1.23
C LEU A 176 -9.35 -16.11 1.19
N VAL A 177 -8.74 -15.82 0.03
CA VAL A 177 -7.94 -14.60 -0.17
C VAL A 177 -8.82 -13.37 0.10
N PHE A 178 -10.06 -13.36 -0.37
CA PHE A 178 -10.97 -12.25 -0.10
C PHE A 178 -11.28 -12.06 1.38
N GLY A 179 -11.56 -13.15 2.09
CA GLY A 179 -11.82 -13.12 3.52
C GLY A 179 -10.62 -12.62 4.31
N VAL A 180 -9.45 -13.24 4.11
CA VAL A 180 -8.24 -12.94 4.92
C VAL A 180 -7.64 -11.58 4.54
N THR A 181 -7.36 -11.35 3.26
CA THR A 181 -6.73 -10.11 2.78
C THR A 181 -7.67 -8.91 2.92
N GLY A 182 -8.97 -9.11 2.66
CA GLY A 182 -9.99 -8.07 2.83
C GLY A 182 -10.15 -7.67 4.30
N PHE A 183 -10.23 -8.66 5.21
CA PHE A 183 -10.28 -8.39 6.65
C PHE A 183 -9.02 -7.69 7.14
N ALA A 184 -7.84 -8.15 6.71
CA ALA A 184 -6.56 -7.51 7.03
C ALA A 184 -6.53 -6.05 6.56
N SER A 185 -7.03 -5.76 5.36
CA SER A 185 -7.10 -4.38 4.84
C SER A 185 -7.96 -3.48 5.74
N VAL A 186 -9.15 -3.95 6.15
CA VAL A 186 -10.04 -3.23 7.08
C VAL A 186 -9.38 -3.04 8.45
N LEU A 187 -8.74 -4.09 8.98
CA LEU A 187 -8.01 -4.03 10.25
C LEU A 187 -6.89 -2.98 10.20
N TYR A 188 -6.13 -2.93 9.11
CA TYR A 188 -5.04 -1.96 8.95
C TYR A 188 -5.58 -0.53 8.75
N SER A 189 -6.73 -0.35 8.08
CA SER A 189 -7.44 0.92 8.09
C SER A 189 -7.82 1.34 9.51
N TRP A 190 -8.29 0.41 10.35
CA TRP A 190 -8.57 0.69 11.76
C TRP A 190 -7.30 0.98 12.57
N LEU A 191 -6.22 0.23 12.39
CA LEU A 191 -4.94 0.50 13.07
C LEU A 191 -4.44 1.91 12.76
N TYR A 192 -4.52 2.30 11.48
CA TYR A 192 -4.18 3.65 11.06
C TYR A 192 -5.03 4.70 11.78
N THR A 193 -6.36 4.54 11.89
CA THR A 193 -7.21 5.51 12.59
C THR A 193 -6.99 5.50 14.10
N ALA A 194 -6.86 4.33 14.71
CA ALA A 194 -6.75 4.17 16.15
C ALA A 194 -5.39 4.69 16.69
N TRP A 195 -4.35 4.74 15.85
CA TRP A 195 -3.04 5.29 16.19
C TRP A 195 -2.87 6.74 15.68
N ASN A 196 -3.95 7.52 15.69
CA ASN A 196 -3.96 8.94 15.31
C ASN A 196 -3.40 9.21 13.90
N PHE A 197 -3.69 8.32 12.96
CA PHE A 197 -3.20 8.41 11.58
C PHE A 197 -1.66 8.32 11.48
N ASN A 198 -1.04 7.57 12.39
CA ASN A 198 0.37 7.18 12.30
C ASN A 198 0.52 6.04 11.28
N LEU A 199 1.02 6.35 10.09
CA LEU A 199 1.17 5.39 9.00
C LEU A 199 2.30 4.39 9.26
N TYR A 200 3.26 4.73 10.13
CA TYR A 200 4.32 3.79 10.49
C TYR A 200 3.79 2.52 11.17
N VAL A 201 2.63 2.60 11.83
CA VAL A 201 2.02 1.45 12.51
C VAL A 201 1.63 0.35 11.52
N PRO A 202 0.77 0.60 10.52
CA PRO A 202 0.48 -0.40 9.51
C PRO A 202 1.70 -0.73 8.62
N MET A 203 2.65 0.20 8.41
CA MET A 203 3.84 -0.07 7.57
C MET A 203 4.82 -1.10 8.17
N ILE A 204 4.93 -1.13 9.49
CA ILE A 204 5.95 -1.92 10.20
C ILE A 204 5.37 -3.24 10.73
N MET A 205 4.05 -3.30 10.96
CA MET A 205 3.35 -4.47 11.49
C MET A 205 3.10 -5.53 10.41
#